data_AF-A0A2J0L4T8-F1
#
_entry.id   AF-A0A2J0L4T8-F1
#
_cell.length_a   1.000
_cell.length_b   1.000
_cell.length_c   1.000
_cell.angle_alpha   90.00
_cell.angle_beta   90.00
_cell.angle_gamma   90.00
#
_symmetry.space_group_name_H-M   'P 1'
#
loop_
_entity.id
_entity.type
_entity.pdbx_description
1 polymer ?
#
loop_
_entity_poly.entity_id
_entity_poly.type
_entity_poly.pdbx_seq_one_letter_code
_entity_poly.pdbx_strand_id
1 'polypeptide(L)'
;MKKLTVVKVLFIIGLITFLFQSIVMAGGSYYKKALSFYKKAQQRELWNDFQGSKNFYRDTVRMAQISLESEELTAEETKEISGIVTASQKKLSSVGDKEEYQKKTDLGYEYSMKGFAYSKAGEFKKAESAWDRALEYYKESLRLAPDEQSKVKIETEIINIERYLKEFTTE
;
A
#
# COMPACT_ATOMS: atom_id res chain seq x y z
N MET A 1 20.51 59.87 -4.65
CA MET A 1 20.31 58.94 -3.52
C MET A 1 19.29 57.83 -3.83
N LYS A 2 19.49 56.99 -4.86
CA LYS A 2 18.56 55.86 -5.18
C LYS A 2 19.26 54.49 -5.36
N LYS A 3 20.59 54.45 -5.53
CA LYS A 3 21.34 53.20 -5.72
C LYS A 3 21.47 52.36 -4.45
N LEU A 4 21.41 52.98 -3.27
CA LEU A 4 21.59 52.28 -1.98
C LEU A 4 20.39 51.37 -1.63
N THR A 5 19.19 51.67 -2.16
CA THR A 5 17.98 50.91 -1.86
C THR A 5 17.91 49.60 -2.64
N VAL A 6 18.39 49.59 -3.89
CA VAL A 6 18.38 48.39 -4.75
C VAL A 6 19.37 47.34 -4.25
N VAL A 7 20.55 47.77 -3.78
CA VAL A 7 21.56 46.84 -3.22
C VAL A 7 21.05 46.17 -1.94
N LYS A 8 20.31 46.89 -1.09
CA LYS A 8 19.72 46.31 0.13
C LYS A 8 18.63 45.30 -0.19
N VAL A 9 17.80 45.56 -1.19
CA VAL A 9 16.75 44.62 -1.62
C VAL A 9 17.34 43.35 -2.24
N LEU A 10 18.37 43.48 -3.09
CA LEU A 10 19.06 42.32 -3.65
C LEU A 10 19.82 41.51 -2.59
N PHE A 11 20.41 42.17 -1.59
CA PHE A 11 21.05 41.49 -0.47
C PHE A 11 20.02 40.74 0.39
N ILE A 12 18.85 41.32 0.64
CA ILE A 12 17.75 40.67 1.38
C ILE A 12 17.20 39.47 0.59
N ILE A 13 17.00 39.60 -0.73
CA ILE A 13 16.54 38.48 -1.58
C ILE A 13 17.60 37.37 -1.59
N GLY A 14 18.89 37.70 -1.72
CA GLY A 14 19.99 36.76 -1.65
C GLY A 14 20.12 36.07 -0.28
N LEU A 15 19.85 36.79 0.81
CA LEU A 15 19.83 36.21 2.15
C LEU A 15 18.62 35.28 2.34
N ILE A 16 17.47 35.62 1.78
CA ILE A 16 16.25 34.80 1.83
C ILE A 16 16.44 33.52 1.02
N THR A 17 17.01 33.57 -0.18
CA THR A 17 17.30 32.36 -0.97
C THR A 17 18.39 31.51 -0.34
N PHE A 18 19.43 32.12 0.24
CA PHE A 18 20.46 31.41 0.99
C PHE A 18 19.89 30.73 2.24
N LEU A 19 19.00 31.40 2.99
CA LEU A 19 18.30 30.81 4.13
C LEU A 19 17.29 29.74 3.72
N PHE A 20 16.64 29.87 2.56
CA PHE A 20 15.75 28.83 2.02
C PHE A 20 16.55 27.59 1.60
N GLN A 21 17.71 27.75 0.95
CA GLN A 21 18.63 26.65 0.70
C GLN A 21 19.19 26.05 1.99
N SER A 22 19.46 26.87 3.00
CA SER A 22 19.96 26.41 4.32
C SER A 22 18.92 25.61 5.10
N ILE A 23 17.62 25.95 4.98
CA ILE A 23 16.51 25.22 5.59
C ILE A 23 16.19 23.94 4.79
N VAL A 24 16.33 23.94 3.47
CA VAL A 24 16.34 22.70 2.65
C VAL A 24 17.54 21.80 3.02
N MET A 25 18.66 22.38 3.43
CA MET A 25 19.88 21.69 3.89
C MET A 25 19.86 21.22 5.34
N ALA A 26 18.73 21.30 6.05
CA ALA A 26 18.52 20.61 7.33
C ALA A 26 17.63 19.36 7.12
N GLY A 27 18.11 18.17 6.74
CA GLY A 27 19.48 17.72 6.53
C GLY A 27 19.52 16.37 5.79
N GLY A 28 19.22 16.40 4.48
CA GLY A 28 19.44 15.27 3.58
C GLY A 28 18.72 15.43 2.23
N SER A 29 19.44 15.14 1.14
CA SER A 29 18.92 15.15 -0.24
C SER A 29 17.63 14.33 -0.38
N TYR A 30 16.67 14.86 -1.12
CA TYR A 30 15.40 14.21 -1.45
C TYR A 30 15.63 12.91 -2.20
N TYR A 31 16.61 12.85 -3.10
CA TYR A 31 17.06 11.61 -3.73
C TYR A 31 17.46 10.55 -2.68
N LYS A 32 18.29 10.92 -1.69
CA LYS A 32 18.70 9.99 -0.61
C LYS A 32 17.52 9.55 0.26
N LYS A 33 16.57 10.44 0.53
CA LYS A 33 15.34 10.11 1.27
C LYS A 33 14.46 9.14 0.48
N ALA A 34 14.27 9.38 -0.81
CA ALA A 34 13.51 8.49 -1.69
C ALA A 34 14.12 7.08 -1.72
N LEU A 35 15.45 6.96 -1.86
CA LEU A 35 16.16 5.69 -1.77
C LEU A 35 15.95 4.99 -0.42
N SER A 36 16.03 5.75 0.68
CA SER A 36 15.81 5.22 2.03
C SER A 36 14.39 4.68 2.19
N PHE A 37 13.38 5.44 1.75
CA PHE A 37 11.99 5.01 1.81
C PHE A 37 11.74 3.80 0.92
N TYR A 38 12.32 3.73 -0.27
CA TYR A 38 12.18 2.60 -1.16
C TYR A 38 12.68 1.30 -0.52
N LYS A 39 13.87 1.34 0.12
CA LYS A 39 14.43 0.20 0.86
C LYS A 39 13.56 -0.20 2.04
N LYS A 40 13.05 0.77 2.81
CA LYS A 40 12.12 0.51 3.92
C LYS A 40 10.82 -0.13 3.44
N ALA A 41 10.28 0.31 2.30
CA ALA A 41 9.08 -0.29 1.71
C ALA A 41 9.29 -1.78 1.41
N GLN A 42 10.39 -2.10 0.71
CA GLN A 42 10.76 -3.49 0.40
C GLN A 42 10.93 -4.34 1.65
N GLN A 43 11.58 -3.80 2.69
CA GLN A 43 11.73 -4.50 3.97
C GLN A 43 10.38 -4.77 4.66
N ARG A 44 9.44 -3.82 4.62
CA ARG A 44 8.11 -4.00 5.18
C ARG A 44 7.27 -5.02 4.42
N GLU A 45 7.42 -5.12 3.10
CA GLU A 45 6.80 -6.21 2.32
C GLU A 45 7.25 -7.59 2.80
N LEU A 46 8.55 -7.75 3.09
CA LEU A 46 9.08 -9.02 3.61
C LEU A 46 8.51 -9.39 4.99
N TRP A 47 8.02 -8.39 5.73
CA TRP A 47 7.37 -8.58 7.04
C TRP A 47 5.85 -8.64 6.94
N ASN A 48 5.28 -8.68 5.73
CA ASN A 48 3.84 -8.61 5.46
C ASN A 48 3.16 -7.36 6.04
N ASP A 49 3.91 -6.28 6.32
CA ASP A 49 3.38 -4.99 6.72
C ASP A 49 2.99 -4.19 5.47
N PHE A 50 1.85 -4.56 4.87
CA PHE A 50 1.37 -3.96 3.62
C PHE A 50 1.02 -2.48 3.78
N GLN A 51 0.44 -2.07 4.93
CA GLN A 51 0.17 -0.66 5.20
C GLN A 51 1.44 0.17 5.30
N GLY A 52 2.40 -0.29 6.10
CA GLY A 52 3.70 0.37 6.23
C GLY A 52 4.41 0.46 4.88
N SER A 53 4.43 -0.64 4.12
CA SER A 53 4.99 -0.68 2.77
C SER A 53 4.33 0.33 1.82
N LYS A 54 3.00 0.37 1.77
CA LYS A 54 2.22 1.32 0.94
C LYS A 54 2.55 2.76 1.28
N ASN A 55 2.65 3.10 2.57
CA ASN A 55 3.03 4.44 3.01
C ASN A 55 4.45 4.79 2.55
N PHE A 56 5.41 3.88 2.70
CA PHE A 56 6.78 4.12 2.23
C PHE A 56 6.89 4.23 0.71
N TYR A 57 6.16 3.44 -0.08
CA TYR A 57 6.16 3.63 -1.54
C TYR A 57 5.54 4.96 -1.95
N ARG A 58 4.48 5.43 -1.27
CA ARG A 58 3.89 6.75 -1.50
C ARG A 58 4.90 7.86 -1.21
N ASP A 59 5.59 7.78 -0.08
CA ASP A 59 6.63 8.75 0.30
C ASP A 59 7.84 8.68 -0.64
N THR A 60 8.18 7.49 -1.13
CA THR A 60 9.22 7.30 -2.15
C THR A 60 8.88 8.07 -3.41
N VAL A 61 7.68 7.89 -3.97
CA VAL A 61 7.23 8.59 -5.19
C VAL A 61 7.28 10.11 -4.97
N ARG A 62 6.76 10.58 -3.82
CA ARG A 62 6.76 12.01 -3.49
C ARG A 62 8.17 12.60 -3.42
N MET A 63 9.09 11.96 -2.68
CA MET A 63 10.46 12.47 -2.54
C MET A 63 11.24 12.40 -3.84
N ALA A 64 11.02 11.34 -4.63
CA ALA A 64 11.65 11.16 -5.92
C ALA A 64 11.22 12.24 -6.94
N GLN A 65 9.93 12.58 -6.97
CA GLN A 65 9.41 13.67 -7.80
C GLN A 65 9.98 15.02 -7.38
N ILE A 66 10.00 15.32 -6.07
CA ILE A 66 10.63 16.56 -5.56
C ILE A 66 12.11 16.62 -5.96
N SER A 67 12.85 15.51 -5.85
CA SER A 67 14.26 15.47 -6.24
C SER A 67 14.47 15.78 -7.72
N LEU A 68 13.67 15.18 -8.60
CA LEU A 68 13.69 15.44 -10.05
C LEU A 68 13.37 16.90 -10.40
N GLU A 69 12.56 17.58 -9.59
CA GLU A 69 12.14 18.97 -9.83
C GLU A 69 13.06 20.02 -9.19
N SER A 70 13.78 19.67 -8.11
CA SER A 70 14.46 20.65 -7.25
C SER A 70 15.95 20.42 -7.01
N GLU A 71 16.51 19.26 -7.39
CA GLU A 71 17.92 18.93 -7.20
C GLU A 71 18.65 18.87 -8.55
N GLU A 72 19.89 19.35 -8.59
CA GLU A 72 20.79 19.10 -9.72
C GLU A 72 21.32 17.67 -9.61
N LEU A 73 20.69 16.75 -10.33
CA LEU A 73 21.06 15.34 -10.36
C LEU A 73 22.00 15.03 -11.53
N THR A 74 22.92 14.08 -11.31
CA THR A 74 23.64 13.46 -12.42
C THR A 74 22.68 12.68 -13.32
N ALA A 75 23.12 12.37 -14.55
CA ALA A 75 22.33 11.54 -15.47
C ALA A 75 22.01 10.16 -14.88
N GLU A 76 22.94 9.60 -14.10
CA GLU A 76 22.76 8.30 -13.45
C GLU A 76 21.75 8.38 -12.30
N GLU A 77 21.86 9.38 -11.41
CA GLU A 77 20.88 9.60 -10.33
C GLU A 77 19.48 9.88 -10.89
N THR A 78 19.38 10.63 -11.98
CA THR A 78 18.11 10.91 -12.69
C THR A 78 17.50 9.61 -13.21
N LYS A 79 18.31 8.73 -13.80
CA LYS A 79 17.85 7.43 -14.32
C LYS A 79 17.41 6.51 -13.18
N GLU A 80 18.19 6.43 -12.11
CA GLU A 80 17.87 5.61 -10.94
C GLU A 80 16.57 6.07 -10.28
N ILE A 81 16.44 7.37 -10.01
CA ILE A 81 15.28 7.92 -9.30
C ILE A 81 14.00 7.79 -10.12
N SER A 82 14.07 7.95 -11.44
CA SER A 82 12.95 7.70 -12.37
C SER A 82 12.54 6.22 -12.39
N GLY A 83 13.52 5.31 -12.37
CA GLY A 83 13.28 3.88 -12.20
C GLY A 83 12.57 3.54 -10.89
N ILE A 84 12.96 4.19 -9.79
CA ILE A 84 12.34 4.04 -8.47
C ILE A 84 10.90 4.56 -8.45
N VAL A 85 10.61 5.70 -9.09
CA VAL A 85 9.23 6.21 -9.23
C VAL A 85 8.36 5.15 -9.91
N THR A 86 8.81 4.65 -11.05
CA THR A 86 8.08 3.67 -11.85
C THR A 86 7.86 2.37 -11.06
N ALA A 87 8.90 1.86 -10.41
CA ALA A 87 8.81 0.65 -9.58
C ALA A 87 7.87 0.85 -8.38
N SER A 88 7.96 1.98 -7.70
CA SER A 88 7.15 2.30 -6.52
C SER A 88 5.68 2.49 -6.87
N GLN A 89 5.36 3.13 -8.01
CA GLN A 89 3.99 3.25 -8.52
C GLN A 89 3.39 1.88 -8.84
N LYS A 90 4.14 1.00 -9.53
CA LYS A 90 3.71 -0.37 -9.79
C LYS A 90 3.47 -1.14 -8.49
N LYS A 91 4.37 -0.97 -7.51
CA LYS A 91 4.26 -1.61 -6.19
C LYS A 91 3.05 -1.12 -5.40
N LEU A 92 2.76 0.18 -5.40
CA LEU A 92 1.58 0.76 -4.75
C LEU A 92 0.29 0.08 -5.17
N SER A 93 0.10 -0.15 -6.47
CA SER A 93 -1.06 -0.89 -6.98
C SER A 93 -1.10 -2.31 -6.42
N SER A 94 0.01 -3.06 -6.55
CA SER A 94 0.07 -4.46 -6.10
C SER A 94 -0.07 -4.65 -4.59
N VAL A 95 0.40 -3.70 -3.78
CA VAL A 95 0.28 -3.74 -2.31
C VAL A 95 -1.16 -3.41 -1.90
N GLY A 96 -1.84 -2.53 -2.64
CA GLY A 96 -3.28 -2.30 -2.47
C GLY A 96 -4.10 -3.56 -2.71
N ASP A 97 -3.79 -4.31 -3.76
CA ASP A 97 -4.46 -5.58 -4.06
C ASP A 97 -4.22 -6.62 -2.96
N LYS A 98 -2.98 -6.72 -2.43
CA LYS A 98 -2.64 -7.62 -1.31
C LYS A 98 -3.33 -7.26 -0.01
N GLU A 99 -3.41 -5.96 0.30
CA GLU A 99 -4.13 -5.46 1.47
C GLU A 99 -5.62 -5.83 1.40
N GLU A 100 -6.25 -5.54 0.26
CA GLU A 100 -7.67 -5.83 0.07
C GLU A 100 -7.91 -7.36 0.04
N TYR A 101 -7.03 -8.13 -0.59
CA TYR A 101 -7.03 -9.59 -0.54
C TYR A 101 -7.04 -10.12 0.90
N GLN A 102 -6.14 -9.62 1.75
CA GLN A 102 -6.04 -10.04 3.15
C GLN A 102 -7.32 -9.71 3.90
N LYS A 103 -7.80 -8.46 3.79
CA LYS A 103 -9.03 -8.01 4.44
C LYS A 103 -10.25 -8.85 4.05
N LYS A 104 -10.39 -9.17 2.75
CA LYS A 104 -11.50 -10.00 2.25
C LYS A 104 -11.38 -11.44 2.74
N THR A 105 -10.18 -11.98 2.79
CA THR A 105 -9.92 -13.32 3.35
C THR A 105 -10.27 -13.39 4.83
N ASP A 106 -9.89 -12.37 5.62
CA ASP A 106 -10.19 -12.30 7.05
C ASP A 106 -11.71 -12.22 7.30
N LEU A 107 -12.42 -11.39 6.54
CA LEU A 107 -13.89 -11.31 6.61
C LEU A 107 -14.55 -12.63 6.21
N GLY A 108 -14.07 -13.27 5.14
CA GLY A 108 -14.54 -14.59 4.72
C GLY A 108 -14.39 -15.64 5.83
N TYR A 109 -13.24 -15.65 6.49
CA TYR A 109 -12.97 -16.53 7.63
C TYR A 109 -13.89 -16.24 8.82
N GLU A 110 -14.03 -14.98 9.23
CA GLU A 110 -14.91 -14.60 10.34
C GLU A 110 -16.36 -15.04 10.11
N TYR A 111 -16.88 -14.82 8.91
CA TYR A 111 -18.24 -15.21 8.56
C TYR A 111 -18.40 -16.73 8.45
N SER A 112 -17.38 -17.44 7.95
CA SER A 112 -17.36 -18.91 7.95
C SER A 112 -17.45 -19.46 9.38
N MET A 113 -16.65 -18.90 10.30
CA MET A 113 -16.66 -19.27 11.71
C MET A 113 -18.00 -18.96 12.40
N LYS A 114 -18.65 -17.85 12.05
CA LYS A 114 -20.02 -17.55 12.50
C LYS A 114 -21.03 -18.57 11.99
N GLY A 115 -20.94 -18.97 10.72
CA GLY A 115 -21.78 -20.00 10.13
C GLY A 115 -21.68 -21.32 10.90
N PHE A 116 -20.45 -21.76 11.18
CA PHE A 116 -20.21 -22.93 12.02
C PHE A 116 -20.79 -22.80 13.44
N ALA A 117 -20.63 -21.65 14.08
CA ALA A 117 -21.15 -21.42 15.42
C ALA A 117 -22.68 -21.49 15.45
N TYR A 118 -23.35 -20.84 14.50
CA TYR A 118 -24.82 -20.88 14.38
C TYR A 118 -25.33 -22.28 14.06
N SER A 119 -24.65 -23.01 13.18
CA SER A 119 -24.98 -24.39 12.85
C SER A 119 -24.92 -25.30 14.09
N LYS A 120 -23.86 -25.19 14.89
CA LYS A 120 -23.73 -25.92 16.17
C LYS A 120 -24.79 -25.54 17.19
N ALA A 121 -25.34 -24.33 17.11
CA ALA A 121 -26.44 -23.86 17.96
C ALA A 121 -27.83 -24.24 17.42
N GLY A 122 -27.93 -24.92 16.28
CA GLY A 122 -29.19 -25.25 15.61
C GLY A 122 -29.87 -24.05 14.93
N GLU A 123 -29.18 -22.91 14.81
CA GLU A 123 -29.70 -21.70 14.19
C GLU A 123 -29.45 -21.69 12.67
N PHE A 124 -29.96 -22.69 11.95
CA PHE A 124 -29.58 -22.97 10.55
C PHE A 124 -29.75 -21.81 9.57
N LYS A 125 -30.83 -21.02 9.67
CA LYS A 125 -31.02 -19.83 8.82
C LYS A 125 -29.94 -18.76 9.03
N LYS A 126 -29.45 -18.60 10.26
CA LYS A 126 -28.35 -17.68 10.55
C LYS A 126 -27.02 -18.26 10.08
N ALA A 127 -26.87 -19.58 10.15
CA ALA A 127 -25.69 -20.28 9.62
C ALA A 127 -25.56 -20.09 8.10
N GLU A 128 -26.64 -20.35 7.37
CA GLU A 128 -26.75 -20.15 5.92
C GLU A 128 -26.39 -18.70 5.54
N SER A 129 -27.04 -17.71 6.16
CA SER A 129 -26.76 -16.30 5.89
C SER A 129 -25.31 -15.89 6.20
N ALA A 130 -24.68 -16.48 7.22
CA ALA A 130 -23.28 -16.22 7.52
C ALA A 130 -22.35 -16.87 6.48
N TRP A 131 -22.64 -18.09 6.05
CA TRP A 131 -21.88 -18.78 5.00
C TRP A 131 -22.02 -18.12 3.63
N ASP A 132 -23.20 -17.60 3.27
CA ASP A 132 -23.37 -16.81 2.04
C ASP A 132 -22.46 -15.57 2.01
N ARG A 133 -22.37 -14.85 3.14
CA ARG A 133 -21.43 -13.72 3.26
C ARG A 133 -19.98 -14.17 3.21
N ALA A 134 -19.65 -15.31 3.79
CA ALA A 134 -18.30 -15.88 3.70
C ALA A 134 -17.93 -16.16 2.23
N LEU A 135 -18.85 -16.75 1.46
CA LEU A 135 -18.67 -17.01 0.03
C LEU A 135 -18.51 -15.72 -0.78
N GLU A 136 -19.27 -14.67 -0.47
CA GLU A 136 -19.12 -13.36 -1.12
C GLU A 136 -17.69 -12.84 -0.95
N TYR A 137 -17.20 -12.78 0.29
CA TYR A 137 -15.86 -12.29 0.58
C TYR A 137 -14.75 -13.16 -0.02
N TYR A 138 -14.89 -14.49 0.01
CA TYR A 138 -13.92 -15.38 -0.61
C TYR A 138 -13.91 -15.27 -2.15
N LYS A 139 -15.05 -15.05 -2.79
CA LYS A 139 -15.09 -14.79 -4.24
C LYS A 139 -14.43 -13.46 -4.60
N GLU A 140 -14.56 -12.46 -3.75
CA GLU A 140 -13.84 -11.20 -3.91
C GLU A 140 -12.33 -11.36 -3.69
N SER A 141 -11.90 -12.08 -2.64
CA SER A 141 -10.47 -12.33 -2.40
C SER A 141 -9.83 -13.16 -3.52
N LEU A 142 -10.56 -14.12 -4.11
CA LEU A 142 -10.06 -14.93 -5.24
C LEU A 142 -9.62 -14.08 -6.44
N ARG A 143 -10.33 -12.97 -6.72
CA ARG A 143 -9.97 -12.03 -7.80
C ARG A 143 -8.70 -11.23 -7.50
N LEU A 144 -8.35 -11.08 -6.23
CA LEU A 144 -7.23 -10.29 -5.73
C LEU A 144 -6.02 -11.15 -5.34
N ALA A 145 -6.13 -12.48 -5.46
CA ALA A 145 -5.12 -13.41 -5.00
C ALA A 145 -3.75 -13.12 -5.64
N PRO A 146 -2.68 -12.93 -4.83
CA PRO A 146 -1.38 -12.50 -5.34
C PRO A 146 -0.61 -13.60 -6.07
N ASP A 147 -0.97 -14.85 -5.87
CA ASP A 147 -0.32 -16.03 -6.42
C ASP A 147 -1.29 -17.23 -6.45
N GLU A 148 -0.85 -18.30 -7.12
CA GLU A 148 -1.66 -19.50 -7.32
C GLU A 148 -1.92 -20.27 -6.02
N GLN A 149 -0.96 -20.25 -5.08
CA GLN A 149 -1.12 -20.90 -3.79
C GLN A 149 -2.23 -20.24 -2.96
N SER A 150 -2.31 -18.91 -3.00
CA SER A 150 -3.36 -18.12 -2.39
C SER A 150 -4.73 -18.44 -2.98
N LYS A 151 -4.84 -18.59 -4.31
CA LYS A 151 -6.09 -19.01 -4.96
C LYS A 151 -6.55 -20.38 -4.48
N VAL A 152 -5.67 -21.38 -4.51
CA VAL A 152 -5.98 -22.76 -4.08
C VAL A 152 -6.49 -22.78 -2.63
N LYS A 153 -5.90 -21.95 -1.75
CA LYS A 153 -6.37 -21.80 -0.37
C LYS A 153 -7.80 -21.28 -0.31
N ILE A 154 -8.12 -20.21 -1.03
CA ILE A 154 -9.46 -19.62 -1.08
C ILE A 154 -10.48 -20.57 -1.71
N GLU A 155 -10.12 -21.26 -2.79
CA GLU A 155 -10.98 -22.26 -3.45
C GLU A 155 -11.32 -23.41 -2.49
N THR A 156 -10.36 -23.85 -1.68
CA THR A 156 -10.60 -24.88 -0.65
C THR A 156 -11.63 -24.41 0.37
N GLU A 157 -11.56 -23.16 0.83
CA GLU A 157 -12.54 -22.58 1.76
C GLU A 157 -13.93 -22.47 1.14
N ILE A 158 -14.02 -22.06 -0.13
CA ILE A 158 -15.28 -22.00 -0.89
C ILE A 158 -15.91 -23.40 -0.98
N ILE A 159 -15.14 -24.41 -1.40
CA ILE A 159 -15.61 -25.81 -1.52
C ILE A 159 -16.12 -26.33 -0.18
N ASN A 160 -15.41 -26.02 0.92
CA ASN A 160 -15.84 -26.42 2.25
C ASN A 160 -17.20 -25.80 2.62
N ILE A 161 -17.38 -24.50 2.40
CA ILE A 161 -18.64 -23.81 2.68
C ILE A 161 -19.78 -24.34 1.80
N GLU A 162 -19.55 -24.53 0.50
CA GLU A 162 -20.55 -25.08 -0.42
C GLU A 162 -20.99 -26.49 -0.01
N ARG A 163 -20.06 -27.32 0.49
CA ARG A 163 -20.40 -28.62 1.08
C ARG A 163 -21.32 -28.47 2.29
N TYR A 164 -21.01 -27.56 3.22
CA TYR A 164 -21.86 -27.34 4.40
C TYR A 164 -23.25 -26.88 3.99
N LEU A 165 -23.37 -25.87 3.13
CA LEU A 165 -24.66 -25.37 2.64
C LEU A 165 -25.49 -26.49 2.00
N LYS A 166 -24.86 -27.36 1.21
CA LYS A 166 -25.55 -28.50 0.59
C LYS A 166 -26.17 -29.43 1.62
N GLU A 167 -25.45 -29.73 2.71
CA GLU A 167 -25.95 -30.58 3.81
C GLU A 167 -27.21 -29.99 4.48
N PHE A 168 -27.37 -28.66 4.52
CA PHE A 168 -28.57 -27.99 5.08
C PHE A 168 -29.75 -27.90 4.11
N THR A 169 -29.53 -28.04 2.80
CA THR A 169 -30.59 -27.93 1.78
C THR A 169 -31.27 -29.25 1.43
N THR A 170 -30.82 -30.38 2.00
CA THR A 170 -31.34 -31.73 1.70
C THR A 170 -32.39 -32.23 2.70
N GLU A 171 -32.91 -31.39 3.60
CA GLU A 171 -34.10 -31.66 4.44
C GLU A 171 -35.38 -31.03 3.86
#